data_AF-A0A6B2CUV1-F1
#
_entry.id   AF-A0A6B2CUV1-F1
#
_cell.length_a   1.000
_cell.length_b   1.000
_cell.length_c   1.000
_cell.angle_alpha   90.00
_cell.angle_beta   90.00
_cell.angle_gamma   90.00
#
_symmetry.space_group_name_H-M   'P 1'
#
loop_
_entity.id
_entity.type
_entity.pdbx_description
1 polymer ?
#
loop_
_entity_poly.entity_id
_entity_poly.type
_entity_poly.pdbx_seq_one_letter_code
_entity_poly.pdbx_strand_id
1 'polypeptide(L)'
;MGLKRGVHFSVSDAGYLYILKEGLAYAAWLSEYGSGERQELAAEFVELILRRAEEACGGAEQCAVYEKAKEIVEEGKAWGSLKPKGFVKEVEVDGRRYKVKVIDGEAVEEGEGDRKLLRMRITAEVGRVEGEHIVDRVVREYTITYSRRGADNAAVGRTYASAEAPGGREADAERFSALVKALTGEEPRVYRMKDSKIKIVCYERHLKGFRRFEELADTIEKWLEETGRR
;
A
#
# COMPACT_ATOMS: atom_id res chain seq x y z
N MET A 1 15.40 -7.24 17.60
CA MET A 1 14.39 -6.41 16.91
C MET A 1 14.11 -6.83 15.47
N GLY A 2 15.09 -7.05 14.58
CA GLY A 2 14.82 -7.47 13.18
C GLY A 2 14.85 -6.33 12.15
N LEU A 3 15.28 -5.13 12.57
CA LEU A 3 15.55 -4.02 11.67
C LEU A 3 16.82 -4.25 10.85
N LYS A 4 16.81 -3.89 9.56
CA LYS A 4 17.93 -4.12 8.62
C LYS A 4 18.57 -2.80 8.19
N ARG A 5 19.90 -2.68 8.32
CA ARG A 5 20.66 -1.51 7.86
C ARG A 5 20.50 -1.34 6.34
N GLY A 6 20.30 -0.12 5.88
CA GLY A 6 20.04 0.21 4.48
C GLY A 6 18.58 0.01 4.03
N VAL A 7 17.73 -0.60 4.87
CA VAL A 7 16.30 -0.82 4.58
C VAL A 7 15.42 -0.09 5.59
N HIS A 8 15.68 -0.30 6.89
CA HIS A 8 14.91 0.29 7.98
C HIS A 8 15.64 1.45 8.65
N PHE A 9 16.97 1.44 8.63
CA PHE A 9 17.78 2.50 9.22
C PHE A 9 19.11 2.66 8.49
N SER A 10 19.73 3.82 8.61
CA SER A 10 21.11 4.07 8.22
C SER A 10 21.91 4.66 9.37
N VAL A 11 23.24 4.53 9.31
CA VAL A 11 24.15 5.09 10.31
C VAL A 11 25.15 5.96 9.56
N SER A 12 25.25 7.23 9.97
CA SER A 12 26.26 8.14 9.43
C SER A 12 27.64 7.86 10.00
N ASP A 13 28.67 8.34 9.32
CA ASP A 13 30.06 8.23 9.76
C ASP A 13 30.31 8.96 11.10
N ALA A 14 29.48 9.94 11.45
CA ALA A 14 29.50 10.65 12.72
C ALA A 14 28.73 9.93 13.86
N GLY A 15 28.25 8.70 13.62
CA GLY A 15 27.56 7.88 14.63
C GLY A 15 26.06 8.16 14.80
N TYR A 16 25.46 9.07 14.02
CA TYR A 16 24.01 9.28 14.06
C TYR A 16 23.26 8.12 13.41
N LEU A 17 22.24 7.63 14.12
CA LEU A 17 21.27 6.66 13.65
C LEU A 17 20.08 7.38 13.01
N TYR A 18 19.85 7.12 11.72
CA TYR A 18 18.67 7.59 10.99
C TYR A 18 17.69 6.44 10.85
N ILE A 19 16.50 6.59 11.40
CA ILE A 19 15.39 5.65 11.22
C ILE A 19 14.58 6.13 10.03
N LEU A 20 14.44 5.28 9.01
CA LEU A 20 13.64 5.58 7.82
C LEU A 20 12.16 5.46 8.18
N LYS A 21 11.28 6.16 7.44
CA LYS A 21 9.82 6.08 7.65
C LYS A 21 9.35 4.62 7.65
N GLU A 22 9.81 3.85 6.68
CA GLU A 22 9.50 2.41 6.54
C GLU A 22 10.04 1.60 7.71
N GLY A 23 11.20 1.99 8.25
CA GLY A 23 11.78 1.32 9.43
C GLY A 23 10.98 1.54 10.70
N LEU A 24 10.46 2.76 10.92
CA LEU A 24 9.58 3.03 12.05
C LEU A 24 8.22 2.32 11.90
N ALA A 25 7.65 2.33 10.69
CA ALA A 25 6.41 1.60 10.40
C ALA A 25 6.59 0.08 10.62
N TYR A 26 7.70 -0.50 10.17
CA TYR A 26 7.99 -1.91 10.39
C TYR A 26 8.25 -2.24 11.87
N ALA A 27 8.91 -1.34 12.62
CA ALA A 27 9.04 -1.49 14.08
C ALA A 27 7.67 -1.45 14.77
N ALA A 28 6.77 -0.57 14.34
CA ALA A 28 5.40 -0.52 14.83
C ALA A 28 4.61 -1.79 14.51
N TRP A 29 4.73 -2.32 13.29
CA TRP A 29 4.15 -3.61 12.93
C TRP A 29 4.68 -4.74 13.82
N LEU A 30 6.00 -4.81 14.02
CA LEU A 30 6.64 -5.79 14.90
C LEU A 30 6.19 -5.67 16.35
N SER A 31 5.80 -4.48 16.81
CA SER A 31 5.28 -4.29 18.17
C SER A 31 3.91 -4.94 18.40
N GLU A 32 3.10 -5.08 17.34
CA GLU A 32 1.76 -5.69 17.41
C GLU A 32 1.76 -7.16 17.00
N TYR A 33 2.50 -7.48 15.93
CA TYR A 33 2.46 -8.80 15.27
C TYR A 33 3.80 -9.56 15.32
N GLY A 34 4.82 -8.98 15.96
CA GLY A 34 6.07 -9.69 16.24
C GLY A 34 5.86 -10.85 17.20
N SER A 35 6.92 -11.64 17.43
CA SER A 35 6.87 -12.78 18.34
C SER A 35 7.97 -12.74 19.39
N GLY A 36 7.61 -13.10 20.62
CA GLY A 36 8.50 -13.20 21.78
C GLY A 36 9.21 -11.88 22.10
N GLU A 37 10.46 -11.97 22.56
CA GLU A 37 11.30 -10.82 22.95
C GLU A 37 11.43 -9.75 21.83
N ARG A 38 11.27 -10.13 20.56
CA ARG A 38 11.33 -9.16 19.45
C ARG A 38 10.15 -8.20 19.45
N GLN A 39 8.97 -8.67 19.85
CA GLN A 39 7.76 -7.85 19.92
C GLN A 39 7.90 -6.80 21.03
N GLU A 40 8.33 -7.25 22.22
CA GLU A 40 8.54 -6.39 23.39
C GLU A 40 9.58 -5.30 23.10
N LEU A 41 10.74 -5.67 22.55
CA LEU A 41 11.78 -4.71 22.17
C LEU A 41 11.31 -3.73 21.09
N ALA A 42 10.47 -4.17 20.15
CA ALA A 42 9.91 -3.29 19.13
C ALA A 42 8.90 -2.29 19.71
N ALA A 43 8.06 -2.74 20.65
CA ALA A 43 7.12 -1.88 21.37
C ALA A 43 7.86 -0.81 22.20
N GLU A 44 8.86 -1.21 22.98
CA GLU A 44 9.70 -0.28 23.75
C GLU A 44 10.42 0.73 22.86
N PHE A 45 10.92 0.27 21.71
CA PHE A 45 11.58 1.15 20.75
C PHE A 45 10.61 2.17 20.15
N VAL A 46 9.40 1.77 19.76
CA VAL A 46 8.38 2.69 19.24
C VAL A 46 7.97 3.72 20.28
N GLU A 47 7.75 3.29 21.53
CA GLU A 47 7.45 4.18 22.64
C GLU A 47 8.57 5.20 22.87
N LEU A 48 9.83 4.75 22.84
CA LEU A 48 10.99 5.63 22.95
C LEU A 48 11.04 6.69 21.83
N ILE A 49 10.74 6.31 20.59
CA ILE A 49 10.75 7.25 19.46
C ILE A 49 9.64 8.28 19.58
N LEU A 50 8.42 7.87 19.94
CA LEU A 50 7.30 8.80 20.15
C LEU A 50 7.60 9.77 21.30
N ARG A 51 8.13 9.27 22.42
CA ARG A 51 8.55 10.13 23.55
C ARG A 51 9.60 11.14 23.12
N ARG A 52 10.63 10.72 22.38
CA ARG A 52 11.66 11.63 21.87
C ARG A 52 11.11 12.65 20.88
N ALA A 53 10.13 12.27 20.06
CA ALA A 53 9.47 13.18 19.13
C ALA A 53 8.69 14.28 19.88
N GLU A 54 8.01 13.92 20.97
CA GLU A 54 7.32 14.86 21.86
C GLU A 54 8.30 15.78 22.61
N GLU A 55 9.36 15.22 23.19
CA GLU A 55 10.43 15.96 23.88
C GLU A 55 11.11 16.98 22.94
N ALA A 56 11.35 16.61 21.68
CA ALA A 56 11.92 17.50 20.67
C ALA A 56 11.04 18.73 20.37
N CYS A 57 9.74 18.64 20.65
CA CYS A 57 8.80 19.76 20.55
C CYS A 57 8.64 20.54 21.87
N GLY A 58 9.40 20.23 22.91
CA GLY A 58 9.29 20.89 24.21
C GLY A 58 7.95 20.69 24.90
N GLY A 59 7.23 19.60 24.60
CA GLY A 59 5.89 19.32 25.15
C GLY A 59 4.77 20.20 24.58
N ALA A 60 4.99 20.82 23.41
CA ALA A 60 3.95 21.60 22.75
C ALA A 60 2.77 20.72 22.29
N GLU A 61 1.55 21.18 22.56
CA GLU A 61 0.29 20.50 22.25
C GLU A 61 0.08 20.23 20.74
N GLN A 62 0.77 20.98 19.88
CA GLN A 62 0.81 20.77 18.43
C GLN A 62 2.24 20.49 17.98
N CYS A 63 2.71 19.27 18.23
CA CYS A 63 4.04 18.82 17.85
C CYS A 63 4.01 18.16 16.46
N ALA A 64 4.38 18.91 15.42
CA ALA A 64 4.41 18.39 14.04
C ALA A 64 5.34 17.17 13.87
N VAL A 65 6.35 17.00 14.72
CA VAL A 65 7.26 15.85 14.70
C VAL A 65 6.58 14.61 15.30
N TYR A 66 5.95 14.76 16.47
CA TYR A 66 5.20 13.70 17.15
C TYR A 66 4.02 13.24 16.31
N GLU A 67 3.21 14.16 15.77
CA GLU A 67 2.05 13.80 14.94
C GLU A 67 2.46 12.99 13.72
N LYS A 68 3.57 13.36 13.05
CA LYS A 68 4.12 12.59 11.93
C LYS A 68 4.63 11.21 12.37
N ALA A 69 5.36 11.14 13.48
CA ALA A 69 5.87 9.87 13.99
C ALA A 69 4.71 8.93 14.38
N LYS A 70 3.69 9.47 15.04
CA LYS A 70 2.46 8.78 15.41
C LYS A 70 1.71 8.28 14.19
N GLU A 71 1.52 9.11 13.16
CA GLU A 71 0.90 8.67 11.90
C GLU A 71 1.64 7.49 11.27
N ILE A 72 2.98 7.51 11.27
CA ILE A 72 3.80 6.40 10.75
C ILE A 72 3.63 5.13 11.59
N VAL A 73 3.56 5.27 12.92
CA VAL A 73 3.34 4.15 13.85
C VAL A 73 1.97 3.54 13.62
N GLU A 74 0.90 4.34 13.60
CA GLU A 74 -0.46 3.88 13.34
C GLU A 74 -0.58 3.23 11.95
N GLU A 75 0.08 3.80 10.92
CA GLU A 75 0.15 3.20 9.58
C GLU A 75 0.79 1.80 9.64
N GLY A 76 1.91 1.65 10.35
CA GLY A 76 2.61 0.37 10.52
C GLY A 76 1.79 -0.67 11.29
N LYS A 77 1.14 -0.26 12.39
CA LYS A 77 0.24 -1.12 13.17
C LYS A 77 -0.96 -1.61 12.37
N ALA A 78 -1.39 -0.86 11.36
CA ALA A 78 -2.49 -1.27 10.50
C ALA A 78 -2.10 -2.30 9.42
N TRP A 79 -0.82 -2.65 9.24
CA TRP A 79 -0.42 -3.61 8.22
C TRP A 79 -0.94 -5.02 8.53
N GLY A 80 -1.54 -5.67 7.53
CA GLY A 80 -2.18 -6.98 7.66
C GLY A 80 -3.40 -7.02 8.58
N SER A 81 -3.87 -5.87 9.09
CA SER A 81 -4.98 -5.82 10.05
C SER A 81 -6.36 -6.03 9.42
N LEU A 82 -6.49 -5.75 8.11
CA LEU A 82 -7.75 -5.84 7.40
C LEU A 82 -7.87 -7.17 6.67
N LYS A 83 -9.04 -7.79 6.79
CA LYS A 83 -9.44 -8.89 5.92
C LYS A 83 -10.12 -8.32 4.67
N PRO A 84 -9.59 -8.52 3.45
CA PRO A 84 -10.18 -8.10 2.20
C PRO A 84 -11.49 -8.83 1.94
N LYS A 85 -11.64 -10.10 2.35
CA LYS A 85 -12.91 -10.80 2.22
C LYS A 85 -14.00 -10.12 3.04
N GLY A 86 -14.98 -9.53 2.35
CA GLY A 86 -16.08 -8.80 2.99
C GLY A 86 -15.79 -7.32 3.22
N PHE A 87 -14.63 -6.81 2.79
CA PHE A 87 -14.37 -5.37 2.74
C PHE A 87 -15.36 -4.71 1.76
N VAL A 88 -16.10 -3.73 2.25
CA VAL A 88 -17.05 -2.93 1.46
C VAL A 88 -16.78 -1.46 1.69
N LYS A 89 -16.65 -0.69 0.60
CA LYS A 89 -16.47 0.76 0.69
C LYS A 89 -17.08 1.46 -0.50
N GLU A 90 -17.69 2.62 -0.24
CA GLU A 90 -18.14 3.53 -1.28
C GLU A 90 -17.09 4.63 -1.49
N VAL A 91 -16.78 4.91 -2.75
CA VAL A 91 -15.80 5.93 -3.15
C VAL A 91 -16.30 6.71 -4.34
N GLU A 92 -15.86 7.95 -4.47
CA GLU A 92 -16.10 8.77 -5.66
C GLU A 92 -14.85 8.75 -6.56
N VAL A 93 -15.03 8.53 -7.86
CA VAL A 93 -13.98 8.60 -8.89
C VAL A 93 -14.55 9.36 -10.08
N ASP A 94 -13.84 10.37 -10.58
CA ASP A 94 -14.29 11.23 -11.68
C ASP A 94 -15.75 11.75 -11.50
N GLY A 95 -16.10 12.14 -10.27
CA GLY A 95 -17.43 12.67 -9.92
C GLY A 95 -18.55 11.61 -9.89
N ARG A 96 -18.22 10.32 -9.95
CA ARG A 96 -19.16 9.19 -9.91
C ARG A 96 -18.91 8.34 -8.68
N ARG A 97 -19.97 7.97 -7.97
CA ARG A 97 -19.89 7.07 -6.81
C ARG A 97 -19.86 5.62 -7.26
N TYR A 98 -18.99 4.83 -6.63
CA TYR A 98 -18.88 3.38 -6.82
C TYR A 98 -18.92 2.69 -5.47
N LYS A 99 -19.58 1.54 -5.43
CA LYS A 99 -19.52 0.60 -4.32
C LYS A 99 -18.57 -0.53 -4.69
N VAL A 100 -17.55 -0.73 -3.87
CA VAL A 100 -16.56 -1.79 -4.02
C VAL A 100 -16.79 -2.81 -2.93
N LYS A 101 -16.89 -4.09 -3.30
CA LYS A 101 -16.92 -5.24 -2.40
C LYS A 101 -15.81 -6.21 -2.79
N VAL A 102 -14.81 -6.38 -1.93
CA VAL A 102 -13.73 -7.34 -2.18
C VAL A 102 -14.17 -8.74 -1.75
N ILE A 103 -13.90 -9.69 -2.65
CA ILE A 103 -14.23 -11.10 -2.50
C ILE A 103 -12.98 -11.87 -2.10
N ASP A 104 -11.87 -11.59 -2.78
CA ASP A 104 -10.60 -12.30 -2.59
C ASP A 104 -9.41 -11.42 -3.01
N GLY A 105 -8.22 -11.74 -2.51
CA GLY A 105 -6.98 -11.04 -2.83
C GLY A 105 -5.77 -11.94 -2.65
N GLU A 106 -4.86 -11.92 -3.63
CA GLU A 106 -3.58 -12.62 -3.56
C GLU A 106 -2.43 -11.72 -4.05
N ALA A 107 -1.26 -11.91 -3.46
CA ALA A 107 -0.02 -11.32 -3.91
C ALA A 107 1.03 -12.42 -4.08
N VAL A 108 1.69 -12.44 -5.24
CA VAL A 108 2.71 -13.43 -5.60
C VAL A 108 3.94 -12.72 -6.16
N GLU A 109 5.12 -13.13 -5.71
CA GLU A 109 6.38 -12.75 -6.35
C GLU A 109 6.61 -13.60 -7.60
N GLU A 110 6.91 -12.94 -8.72
CA GLU A 110 7.18 -13.61 -9.99
C GLU A 110 8.57 -13.25 -10.52
N GLY A 111 9.27 -14.25 -11.08
CA GLY A 111 10.57 -14.09 -11.73
C GLY A 111 11.76 -14.62 -10.91
N GLU A 112 12.87 -14.86 -11.59
CA GLU A 112 14.16 -15.28 -11.02
C GLU A 112 15.24 -14.22 -11.33
N GLY A 113 16.21 -14.06 -10.42
CA GLY A 113 17.33 -13.12 -10.59
C GLY A 113 16.94 -11.64 -10.45
N ASP A 114 17.47 -10.78 -11.31
CA ASP A 114 17.41 -9.31 -11.20
C ASP A 114 16.04 -8.68 -11.54
N ARG A 115 15.06 -9.48 -11.99
CA ARG A 115 13.73 -8.99 -12.41
C ARG A 115 12.61 -9.56 -11.55
N LYS A 116 12.73 -9.40 -10.23
CA LYS A 116 11.64 -9.72 -9.30
C LYS A 116 10.46 -8.78 -9.51
N LEU A 117 9.33 -9.36 -9.86
CA LEU A 117 8.04 -8.69 -10.00
C LEU A 117 7.14 -9.07 -8.82
N LEU A 118 6.21 -8.19 -8.50
CA LEU A 118 5.15 -8.46 -7.55
C LEU A 118 3.82 -8.37 -8.31
N ARG A 119 3.15 -9.51 -8.50
CA ARG A 119 1.83 -9.57 -9.12
C ARG A 119 0.78 -9.65 -8.01
N MET A 120 -0.17 -8.73 -8.06
CA MET A 120 -1.31 -8.71 -7.15
C MET A 120 -2.58 -8.94 -7.95
N ARG A 121 -3.45 -9.82 -7.46
CA ARG A 121 -4.78 -10.07 -8.03
C ARG A 121 -5.82 -9.84 -6.95
N ILE A 122 -6.86 -9.09 -7.28
CA ILE A 122 -7.93 -8.77 -6.36
C ILE A 122 -9.24 -9.05 -7.07
N THR A 123 -9.99 -10.02 -6.56
CA THR A 123 -11.35 -10.29 -7.04
C THR A 123 -12.31 -9.40 -6.28
N ALA A 124 -12.98 -8.53 -7.02
CA ALA A 124 -13.91 -7.58 -6.45
C ALA A 124 -15.15 -7.45 -7.32
N GLU A 125 -16.23 -7.14 -6.64
CA GLU A 125 -17.44 -6.66 -7.25
C GLU A 125 -17.44 -5.12 -7.16
N VAL A 126 -17.59 -4.47 -8.31
CA VAL A 126 -17.62 -3.02 -8.41
C VAL A 126 -18.85 -2.62 -9.20
N GLY A 127 -19.68 -1.77 -8.60
CA GLY A 127 -20.88 -1.21 -9.24
C GLY A 127 -20.96 0.29 -9.02
N ARG A 128 -21.58 1.00 -9.97
CA ARG A 128 -21.82 2.45 -9.87
C ARG A 128 -23.05 2.69 -9.00
N VAL A 129 -23.04 3.74 -8.19
CA VAL A 129 -24.17 4.12 -7.34
C VAL A 129 -24.93 5.27 -7.98
N GLU A 130 -26.18 5.01 -8.37
CA GLU A 130 -27.11 6.00 -8.93
C GLU A 130 -28.32 6.13 -8.00
N GLY A 131 -28.44 7.28 -7.32
CA GLY A 131 -29.42 7.45 -6.24
C GLY A 131 -29.18 6.45 -5.10
N GLU A 132 -30.18 5.60 -4.85
CA GLU A 132 -30.16 4.49 -3.88
C GLU A 132 -29.83 3.12 -4.51
N HIS A 133 -29.65 3.06 -5.83
CA HIS A 133 -29.44 1.82 -6.57
C HIS A 133 -27.99 1.63 -7.01
N ILE A 134 -27.58 0.37 -7.08
CA ILE A 134 -26.30 -0.04 -7.68
C ILE A 134 -26.57 -0.52 -9.09
N VAL A 135 -25.93 0.12 -10.07
CA VAL A 135 -26.00 -0.23 -11.50
C VAL A 135 -24.64 -0.72 -11.99
N ASP A 136 -24.61 -1.40 -13.13
CA ASP A 136 -23.39 -1.89 -13.80
C ASP A 136 -22.47 -2.71 -12.86
N ARG A 137 -23.07 -3.58 -12.06
CA ARG A 137 -22.35 -4.43 -11.11
C ARG A 137 -21.52 -5.45 -11.87
N VAL A 138 -20.20 -5.34 -11.74
CA VAL A 138 -19.25 -6.25 -12.39
C VAL A 138 -18.40 -6.94 -11.34
N VAL A 139 -18.46 -8.27 -11.32
CA VAL A 139 -17.51 -9.12 -10.57
C VAL A 139 -16.35 -9.42 -11.50
N ARG A 140 -15.13 -9.07 -11.10
CA ARG A 140 -13.93 -9.29 -11.90
C ARG A 140 -12.69 -9.45 -11.02
N GLU A 141 -11.74 -10.23 -11.51
CA GLU A 141 -10.37 -10.23 -11.01
C GLU A 141 -9.58 -9.09 -11.66
N TYR A 142 -9.06 -8.19 -10.84
CA TYR A 142 -8.20 -7.12 -11.28
C TYR A 142 -6.75 -7.44 -10.93
N THR A 143 -5.89 -7.40 -11.94
CA THR A 143 -4.46 -7.69 -11.79
C THR A 143 -3.62 -6.43 -11.96
N ILE A 144 -2.65 -6.22 -11.08
CA ILE A 144 -1.59 -5.22 -11.22
C ILE A 144 -0.22 -5.84 -10.97
N THR A 145 0.77 -5.46 -11.76
CA THR A 145 2.14 -5.96 -11.62
C THR A 145 3.09 -4.82 -11.28
N TYR A 146 3.70 -4.91 -10.10
CA TYR A 146 4.76 -4.04 -9.62
C TYR A 146 6.12 -4.52 -10.06
N SER A 147 6.96 -3.54 -10.37
CA SER A 147 8.34 -3.69 -10.79
C SER A 147 9.14 -2.54 -10.22
N ARG A 148 10.46 -2.75 -10.08
CA ARG A 148 11.39 -1.65 -9.84
C ARG A 148 11.78 -0.97 -11.14
N ARG A 149 11.72 0.37 -11.18
CA ARG A 149 12.01 1.14 -12.39
C ARG A 149 12.79 2.41 -12.07
N GLY A 150 13.56 2.88 -13.07
CA GLY A 150 14.32 4.12 -12.98
C GLY A 150 15.63 3.98 -12.20
N ALA A 151 16.45 5.02 -12.26
CA ALA A 151 17.69 5.09 -11.48
C ALA A 151 17.43 5.19 -9.97
N ASP A 152 16.24 5.63 -9.59
CA ASP A 152 15.77 5.73 -8.21
C ASP A 152 15.25 4.40 -7.65
N ASN A 153 15.14 3.33 -8.45
CA ASN A 153 14.61 2.04 -8.02
C ASN A 153 13.15 2.14 -7.49
N ALA A 154 12.34 3.00 -8.10
CA ALA A 154 10.97 3.26 -7.69
C ALA A 154 10.07 2.02 -7.89
N ALA A 155 9.21 1.74 -6.90
CA ALA A 155 8.17 0.73 -7.00
C ALA A 155 7.00 1.24 -7.87
N VAL A 156 6.81 0.65 -9.04
CA VAL A 156 5.80 1.06 -10.03
C VAL A 156 4.96 -0.12 -10.48
N GLY A 157 3.67 -0.06 -10.15
CA GLY A 157 2.61 -0.97 -10.58
C GLY A 157 2.00 -0.52 -11.90
N ARG A 158 1.84 -1.44 -12.85
CA ARG A 158 1.22 -1.17 -14.16
C ARG A 158 0.20 -2.24 -14.50
N THR A 159 -0.89 -1.79 -15.12
CA THR A 159 -1.88 -2.65 -15.78
C THR A 159 -2.55 -1.89 -16.92
N TYR A 160 -3.34 -2.60 -17.72
CA TYR A 160 -4.12 -2.03 -18.82
C TYR A 160 -5.58 -2.42 -18.68
N ALA A 161 -6.46 -1.46 -18.96
CA ALA A 161 -7.90 -1.72 -18.97
C ALA A 161 -8.27 -2.68 -20.12
N SER A 162 -9.14 -3.64 -19.83
CA SER A 162 -9.57 -4.64 -20.79
C SER A 162 -10.62 -4.09 -21.75
N ALA A 163 -10.49 -4.43 -23.04
CA ALA A 163 -11.49 -4.13 -24.04
C ALA A 163 -12.75 -4.98 -23.90
N GLU A 164 -12.59 -6.18 -23.33
CA GLU A 164 -13.61 -7.21 -23.19
C GLU A 164 -14.39 -7.06 -21.88
N ALA A 165 -13.95 -6.18 -20.99
CA ALA A 165 -14.68 -5.87 -19.77
C ALA A 165 -16.04 -5.22 -20.11
N PRO A 166 -17.10 -5.46 -19.33
CA PRO A 166 -18.41 -4.85 -19.55
C PRO A 166 -18.32 -3.31 -19.59
N GLY A 167 -18.85 -2.67 -20.64
CA GLY A 167 -18.72 -1.22 -20.85
C GLY A 167 -17.37 -0.77 -21.43
N GLY A 168 -16.50 -1.71 -21.81
CA GLY A 168 -15.23 -1.45 -22.48
C GLY A 168 -14.13 -0.89 -21.59
N ARG A 169 -13.07 -0.36 -22.21
CA ARG A 169 -11.83 0.05 -21.53
C ARG A 169 -12.05 1.19 -20.52
N GLU A 170 -12.84 2.20 -20.85
CA GLU A 170 -13.07 3.35 -19.95
C GLU A 170 -13.79 2.90 -18.68
N ALA A 171 -14.87 2.11 -18.79
CA ALA A 171 -15.59 1.60 -17.63
C ALA A 171 -14.72 0.66 -16.78
N ASP A 172 -13.85 -0.15 -17.39
CA ASP A 172 -12.90 -1.00 -16.66
C ASP A 172 -11.83 -0.17 -15.92
N ALA A 173 -11.35 0.91 -16.54
CA ALA A 173 -10.40 1.83 -15.91
C ALA A 173 -11.03 2.59 -14.73
N GLU A 174 -12.26 3.06 -14.86
CA GLU A 174 -13.01 3.70 -13.76
C GLU A 174 -13.22 2.72 -12.61
N ARG A 175 -13.69 1.49 -12.88
CA ARG A 175 -13.89 0.47 -11.83
C ARG A 175 -12.59 0.07 -11.14
N PHE A 176 -11.50 -0.08 -11.89
CA PHE A 176 -10.21 -0.37 -11.27
C PHE A 176 -9.70 0.81 -10.44
N SER A 177 -9.94 2.04 -10.88
CA SER A 177 -9.60 3.24 -10.10
C SER A 177 -10.42 3.32 -8.81
N ALA A 178 -11.70 2.96 -8.85
CA ALA A 178 -12.55 2.86 -7.66
C ALA A 178 -12.04 1.79 -6.69
N LEU A 179 -11.66 0.61 -7.20
CA LEU A 179 -11.06 -0.44 -6.38
C LEU A 179 -9.78 0.04 -5.67
N VAL A 180 -8.86 0.65 -6.43
CA VAL A 180 -7.60 1.18 -5.88
C VAL A 180 -7.89 2.27 -4.83
N LYS A 181 -8.79 3.22 -5.11
CA LYS A 181 -9.17 4.28 -4.15
C LYS A 181 -9.84 3.72 -2.90
N ALA A 182 -10.69 2.70 -3.05
CA ALA A 182 -11.33 2.06 -1.91
C ALA A 182 -10.29 1.45 -0.97
N LEU A 183 -9.35 0.68 -1.53
CA LEU A 183 -8.34 -0.07 -0.77
C LEU A 183 -7.19 0.79 -0.26
N THR A 184 -6.83 1.86 -0.96
CA THR A 184 -5.64 2.67 -0.64
C THR A 184 -5.97 4.05 -0.11
N GLY A 185 -7.15 4.59 -0.43
CA GLY A 185 -7.53 5.99 -0.17
C GLY A 185 -7.17 6.93 -1.32
N GLU A 186 -6.40 6.47 -2.30
CA GLU A 186 -5.91 7.30 -3.40
C GLU A 186 -6.25 6.72 -4.77
N GLU A 187 -6.46 7.61 -5.75
CA GLU A 187 -6.69 7.21 -7.14
C GLU A 187 -5.39 6.92 -7.89
N PRO A 188 -5.36 5.88 -8.74
CA PRO A 188 -4.23 5.61 -9.60
C PRO A 188 -4.13 6.65 -10.72
N ARG A 189 -2.98 6.72 -11.39
CA ARG A 189 -2.86 7.53 -12.61
C ARG A 189 -3.38 6.76 -13.82
N VAL A 190 -4.29 7.36 -14.56
CA VAL A 190 -4.88 6.79 -15.78
C VAL A 190 -4.35 7.54 -17.01
N TYR A 191 -3.79 6.81 -17.96
CA TYR A 191 -3.23 7.36 -19.19
C TYR A 191 -3.93 6.77 -20.41
N ARG A 192 -4.54 7.62 -21.22
CA ARG A 192 -5.09 7.27 -22.53
C ARG A 192 -3.99 7.30 -23.58
N MET A 193 -3.72 6.17 -24.21
CA MET A 193 -2.64 5.98 -25.17
C MET A 193 -3.16 6.17 -26.60
N LYS A 194 -2.24 6.42 -27.56
CA LYS A 194 -2.59 6.62 -28.98
C LYS A 194 -3.22 5.41 -29.66
N ASP A 195 -2.97 4.20 -29.15
CA ASP A 195 -3.49 2.92 -29.66
C ASP A 195 -4.79 2.50 -28.96
N SER A 196 -5.54 3.46 -28.41
CA SER A 196 -6.77 3.26 -27.64
C SER A 196 -6.60 2.39 -26.39
N LYS A 197 -5.37 2.04 -25.98
CA LYS A 197 -5.11 1.39 -24.70
C LYS A 197 -5.22 2.41 -23.58
N ILE A 198 -5.74 1.97 -22.44
CA ILE A 198 -5.77 2.77 -21.20
C ILE A 198 -4.81 2.12 -20.22
N LYS A 199 -3.72 2.82 -19.88
CA LYS A 199 -2.72 2.35 -18.92
C LYS A 199 -3.02 2.91 -17.55
N ILE A 200 -3.06 2.05 -16.55
CA ILE A 200 -3.29 2.45 -15.16
C ILE A 200 -2.00 2.21 -14.39
N VAL A 201 -1.59 3.22 -13.61
CA VAL A 201 -0.31 3.24 -12.90
C VAL A 201 -0.54 3.49 -11.42
N CYS A 202 -0.08 2.54 -10.61
CA CYS A 202 0.03 2.71 -9.17
C CYS A 202 1.51 2.92 -8.80
N TYR A 203 1.74 3.79 -7.84
CA TYR A 203 3.05 4.06 -7.24
C TYR A 203 3.14 3.49 -5.83
N GLU A 204 4.31 3.60 -5.22
CA GLU A 204 4.61 3.12 -3.87
C GLU A 204 3.56 3.48 -2.80
N ARG A 205 2.97 4.68 -2.84
CA ARG A 205 1.89 5.07 -1.92
C ARG A 205 0.65 4.17 -1.98
N HIS A 206 0.30 3.67 -3.17
CA HIS A 206 -0.79 2.70 -3.32
C HIS A 206 -0.35 1.34 -2.77
N LEU A 207 0.90 0.94 -3.05
CA LEU A 207 1.48 -0.30 -2.54
C LEU A 207 1.48 -0.34 -1.00
N LYS A 208 1.80 0.79 -0.35
CA LYS A 208 1.65 1.00 1.09
C LYS A 208 0.19 0.85 1.55
N GLY A 209 -0.77 1.45 0.82
CA GLY A 209 -2.20 1.27 1.11
C GLY A 209 -2.67 -0.19 1.04
N PHE A 210 -2.13 -0.98 0.11
CA PHE A 210 -2.44 -2.40 -0.02
C PHE A 210 -1.84 -3.28 1.09
N ARG A 211 -0.76 -2.86 1.76
CA ARG A 211 -0.19 -3.60 2.90
C ARG A 211 -1.14 -3.72 4.09
N ARG A 212 -2.23 -2.96 4.14
CA ARG A 212 -3.24 -3.08 5.20
C ARG A 212 -4.01 -4.40 5.16
N PHE A 213 -3.98 -5.11 4.03
CA PHE A 213 -4.73 -6.36 3.85
C PHE A 213 -3.85 -7.58 4.13
N GLU A 214 -4.33 -8.47 5.00
CA GLU A 214 -3.61 -9.66 5.52
C GLU A 214 -2.97 -10.50 4.39
N GLU A 215 -3.74 -10.85 3.35
CA GLU A 215 -3.34 -11.71 2.23
C GLU A 215 -2.32 -11.04 1.28
N LEU A 216 -2.11 -9.72 1.41
CA LEU A 216 -1.20 -8.96 0.57
C LEU A 216 0.05 -8.51 1.32
N ALA A 217 -0.07 -8.26 2.64
CA ALA A 217 0.92 -7.58 3.45
C ALA A 217 2.30 -8.25 3.40
N ASP A 218 2.36 -9.55 3.71
CA ASP A 218 3.61 -10.30 3.82
C ASP A 218 4.37 -10.35 2.49
N THR A 219 3.68 -10.66 1.38
CA THR A 219 4.31 -10.71 0.06
C THR A 219 4.77 -9.32 -0.40
N ILE A 220 4.00 -8.27 -0.11
CA ILE A 220 4.42 -6.90 -0.44
C ILE A 220 5.69 -6.53 0.34
N GLU A 221 5.73 -6.82 1.64
CA GLU A 221 6.86 -6.50 2.51
C GLU A 221 8.12 -7.24 2.07
N LYS A 222 8.01 -8.55 1.85
CA LYS A 222 9.10 -9.39 1.39
C LYS A 222 9.65 -8.88 0.05
N TRP A 223 8.78 -8.57 -0.91
CA TRP A 223 9.22 -8.07 -2.20
C TRP A 223 9.94 -6.72 -2.06
N LEU A 224 9.46 -5.83 -1.21
CA LEU A 224 10.09 -4.52 -1.01
C LEU A 224 11.47 -4.63 -0.36
N GLU A 225 11.63 -5.55 0.60
CA GLU A 225 12.90 -5.80 1.26
C GLU A 225 13.95 -6.39 0.29
N GLU A 226 13.54 -7.37 -0.51
CA GLU A 226 14.43 -8.05 -1.45
C GLU A 226 14.86 -7.16 -2.62
N THR A 227 13.95 -6.29 -3.07
CA THR A 227 14.18 -5.42 -4.24
C THR A 227 14.63 -4.01 -3.87
N GLY A 228 14.67 -3.66 -2.58
CA GLY A 228 15.15 -2.37 -2.09
C GLY A 228 16.66 -2.22 -2.04
N ARG A 229 17.40 -3.34 -2.12
CA ARG A 229 18.87 -3.39 -2.06
C ARG A 229 19.46 -2.75 -3.32
N ARG A 230 20.33 -1.74 -3.13
CA ARG A 230 21.24 -1.22 -4.15
C ARG A 230 22.65 -1.70 -3.85
#